data_AF-A0A8S0XG86-F1
#
_entry.id   AF-A0A8S0XG86-F1
#
_cell.length_a   1.000
_cell.length_b   1.000
_cell.length_c   1.000
_cell.angle_alpha   90.00
_cell.angle_beta   90.00
_cell.angle_gamma   90.00
#
_symmetry.space_group_name_H-M   'P 1'
#
loop_
_entity.id
_entity.type
_entity.pdbx_description
1 polymer ?
#
loop_
_entity_poly.entity_id
_entity_poly.type
_entity_poly.pdbx_seq_one_letter_code
_entity_poly.pdbx_strand_id
1 'polypeptide(L)'
;MTRATSKTLPDFAPPDFSTLSTTYPSPIHDTSPSTYDAIETQGTVPTIPLPPSRPFHTLWRDHLSAFRAPGLYDTVIDTFVALVQGLPTWRTTDDVETIVNKRREVRELLRQHPPNVVLVSGMEGVYGYHPRRASLWPFICISDEYVDLWMKAKLEASEADELPLTAVLRATFDHEIARWGVTLVGIAYAVKKNLLRVE
;
A
#
# COMPACT_ATOMS: atom_id res chain seq x y z
N MET A 1 -30.11 2.44 31.87
CA MET A 1 -29.98 2.72 30.43
C MET A 1 -29.32 4.09 30.29
N THR A 2 -28.01 4.12 30.09
CA THR A 2 -27.23 5.37 30.05
C THR A 2 -26.95 5.68 28.59
N ARG A 3 -27.50 6.79 28.09
CA ARG A 3 -27.43 7.24 26.70
C ARG A 3 -26.03 7.80 26.45
N ALA A 4 -25.22 7.11 25.63
CA ALA A 4 -23.93 7.61 25.21
C ALA A 4 -24.11 8.85 24.33
N THR A 5 -23.48 9.96 24.72
CA THR A 5 -23.44 11.20 23.96
C THR A 5 -22.53 11.02 22.75
N SER A 6 -23.10 11.23 21.56
CA SER A 6 -22.35 11.34 20.31
C SER A 6 -21.38 12.51 20.43
N LYS A 7 -20.08 12.22 20.51
CA LYS A 7 -19.04 13.23 20.36
C LYS A 7 -18.79 13.39 18.87
N THR A 8 -19.28 14.48 18.31
CA THR A 8 -18.89 14.97 17.00
C THR A 8 -17.37 15.18 16.99
N LEU A 9 -16.69 14.53 16.05
CA LEU A 9 -15.26 14.75 15.83
C LEU A 9 -15.05 16.16 15.24
N PRO A 10 -14.03 16.91 15.69
CA PRO A 10 -13.69 18.22 15.10
C PRO A 10 -13.45 18.12 13.59
N ASP A 11 -13.74 19.18 12.85
CA ASP A 11 -13.24 19.37 11.48
C ASP A 11 -11.71 19.47 11.52
N PHE A 12 -11.01 18.57 10.82
CA PHE A 12 -9.55 18.45 10.87
C PHE A 12 -8.89 18.83 9.54
N ALA A 13 -7.82 19.62 9.64
CA ALA A 13 -6.81 19.74 8.60
C ALA A 13 -5.94 18.48 8.56
N PRO A 14 -5.47 18.05 7.36
CA PRO A 14 -4.63 16.87 7.22
C PRO A 14 -3.30 17.01 8.00
N PRO A 15 -2.71 15.91 8.48
CA PRO A 15 -1.44 15.93 9.20
C PRO A 15 -0.32 16.54 8.35
N ASP A 16 0.48 17.40 8.97
CA ASP A 16 1.60 18.06 8.32
C ASP A 16 2.81 17.12 8.20
N PHE A 17 2.93 16.48 7.05
CA PHE A 17 4.06 15.61 6.69
C PHE A 17 5.34 16.38 6.30
N SER A 18 5.34 17.73 6.35
CA SER A 18 6.50 18.55 5.95
C SER A 18 7.72 18.37 6.85
N THR A 19 7.56 17.84 8.06
CA THR A 19 8.67 17.51 8.97
C THR A 19 9.31 16.15 8.69
N LEU A 20 8.66 15.31 7.88
CA LEU A 20 9.25 14.10 7.27
C LEU A 20 9.93 14.42 5.92
N SER A 21 10.10 15.71 5.61
CA SER A 21 10.74 16.19 4.38
C SER A 21 12.24 15.89 4.39
N THR A 22 12.56 14.72 3.86
CA THR A 22 13.66 14.62 2.91
C THR A 22 13.01 14.74 1.54
N THR A 23 13.50 15.64 0.69
CA THR A 23 13.08 15.82 -0.71
C THR A 23 12.88 14.47 -1.40
N TYR A 24 11.63 14.06 -1.58
CA TYR A 24 11.27 12.94 -2.47
C TYR A 24 10.59 13.54 -3.69
N PRO A 25 11.06 13.21 -4.91
CA PRO A 25 10.39 13.64 -6.12
C PRO A 25 8.98 13.04 -6.20
N SER A 26 8.11 13.75 -6.92
CA SER A 26 6.70 13.41 -7.20
C SER A 26 6.47 11.93 -7.55
N PRO A 27 5.25 11.39 -7.29
CA PRO A 27 5.00 9.96 -7.36
C PRO A 27 4.80 9.48 -8.80
N ILE A 28 5.00 8.16 -8.97
CA ILE A 28 4.99 7.33 -10.18
C ILE A 28 6.38 7.19 -10.83
N HIS A 29 7.20 6.27 -10.30
CA HIS A 29 8.31 5.69 -11.06
C HIS A 29 8.51 4.22 -10.63
N ASP A 30 8.06 3.29 -11.47
CA ASP A 30 8.48 1.89 -11.44
C ASP A 30 9.99 1.84 -11.58
N THR A 31 10.71 1.15 -10.71
CA THR A 31 12.18 1.17 -10.72
C THR A 31 12.78 -0.12 -11.31
N SER A 32 13.89 0.00 -12.04
CA SER A 32 14.75 -1.08 -12.57
C SER A 32 15.12 -2.09 -11.47
N PRO A 33 15.50 -3.34 -11.75
CA PRO A 33 15.74 -4.34 -10.71
C PRO A 33 16.87 -3.94 -9.75
N SER A 34 16.59 -3.90 -8.44
CA SER A 34 17.63 -3.87 -7.39
C SER A 34 18.02 -5.27 -7.00
N THR A 35 19.14 -5.46 -6.33
CA THR A 35 19.35 -6.71 -5.59
C THR A 35 18.64 -6.65 -4.24
N TYR A 36 18.15 -7.79 -3.77
CA TYR A 36 17.56 -7.92 -2.43
C TYR A 36 18.49 -7.38 -1.33
N ASP A 37 19.78 -7.72 -1.39
CA ASP A 37 20.79 -7.24 -0.43
C ASP A 37 20.99 -5.72 -0.46
N ALA A 38 20.90 -5.08 -1.62
CA ALA A 38 21.02 -3.63 -1.73
C ALA A 38 19.88 -2.92 -1.00
N ILE A 39 18.65 -3.41 -1.11
CA ILE A 39 17.49 -2.82 -0.44
C ILE A 39 17.49 -3.17 1.04
N GLU A 40 17.59 -4.46 1.38
CA GLU A 40 17.38 -4.93 2.74
C GLU A 40 18.56 -4.62 3.66
N THR A 41 19.79 -4.69 3.17
CA THR A 41 21.00 -4.41 3.97
C THR A 41 21.40 -2.95 3.87
N GLN A 42 21.49 -2.41 2.65
CA GLN A 42 22.08 -1.09 2.41
C GLN A 42 21.04 0.04 2.36
N GLY A 43 19.75 -0.28 2.22
CA GLY A 43 18.69 0.72 2.10
C GLY A 43 18.66 1.42 0.73
N THR A 44 19.31 0.83 -0.27
CA THR A 44 19.45 1.38 -1.61
C THR A 44 18.33 0.85 -2.50
N VAL A 45 17.49 1.75 -3.00
CA VAL A 45 16.48 1.43 -4.01
C VAL A 45 16.94 1.92 -5.39
N PRO A 46 16.56 1.23 -6.48
CA PRO A 46 16.91 1.65 -7.83
C PRO A 46 16.17 2.94 -8.18
N THR A 47 16.83 3.83 -8.91
CA THR A 47 16.28 5.14 -9.29
C THR A 47 15.93 5.24 -10.77
N ILE A 48 16.29 4.22 -11.55
CA ILE A 48 16.10 4.19 -13.01
C ILE A 48 14.71 3.63 -13.30
N PRO A 49 13.86 4.30 -14.09
CA PRO A 49 12.51 3.82 -14.33
C PRO A 49 12.47 2.58 -15.22
N LEU A 50 11.56 1.63 -14.94
CA LEU A 50 11.20 0.57 -15.88
C LEU A 50 10.46 1.17 -17.08
N PRO A 51 10.62 0.58 -18.29
CA PRO A 51 9.90 1.05 -19.46
C PRO A 51 8.38 0.96 -19.24
N PRO A 52 7.62 2.04 -19.49
CA PRO A 52 6.16 2.07 -19.30
C PRO A 52 5.40 1.10 -20.22
N SER A 53 6.10 0.52 -21.20
CA SER A 53 5.58 -0.50 -22.11
C SER A 53 5.47 -1.90 -21.50
N ARG A 54 6.01 -2.15 -20.29
CA ARG A 54 5.89 -3.48 -19.65
C ARG A 54 4.43 -3.69 -19.19
N PRO A 55 3.72 -4.74 -19.68
CA PRO A 55 2.37 -5.11 -19.24
C PRO A 55 2.18 -5.23 -17.73
N PHE A 56 3.24 -5.54 -16.99
CA PHE A 56 3.26 -5.57 -15.53
C PHE A 56 2.86 -4.22 -14.92
N HIS A 57 3.29 -3.11 -15.54
CA HIS A 57 2.97 -1.75 -15.07
C HIS A 57 1.45 -1.50 -15.09
N THR A 58 0.78 -1.94 -16.15
CA THR A 58 -0.68 -1.85 -16.26
C THR A 58 -1.38 -2.71 -15.19
N LEU A 59 -0.92 -3.96 -14.99
CA LEU A 59 -1.51 -4.87 -14.01
C LEU A 59 -1.54 -4.27 -12.61
N TRP A 60 -0.42 -3.69 -12.14
CA TRP A 60 -0.37 -3.12 -10.80
C TRP A 60 -1.15 -1.81 -10.69
N ARG A 61 -1.05 -0.93 -11.70
CA ARG A 61 -1.70 0.38 -11.64
C ARG A 61 -3.21 0.22 -11.58
N ASP A 62 -3.74 -0.68 -12.38
CA ASP A 62 -5.17 -0.96 -12.41
C ASP A 62 -5.62 -1.58 -11.08
N HIS A 63 -4.82 -2.46 -10.48
CA HIS A 63 -5.07 -3.04 -9.16
C HIS A 63 -5.08 -1.98 -8.04
N LEU A 64 -4.08 -1.09 -8.00
CA LEU A 64 -4.03 0.01 -7.03
C LEU A 64 -5.17 1.03 -7.22
N SER A 65 -5.58 1.27 -8.47
CA SER A 65 -6.70 2.15 -8.76
C SER A 65 -8.00 1.65 -8.13
N ALA A 66 -8.19 0.32 -8.05
CA ALA A 66 -9.39 -0.29 -7.52
C ALA A 66 -9.56 -0.06 -6.01
N PHE A 67 -8.46 0.04 -5.26
CA PHE A 67 -8.47 0.41 -3.82
C PHE A 67 -8.90 1.85 -3.56
N ARG A 68 -8.73 2.73 -4.56
CA ARG A 68 -9.04 4.17 -4.44
C ARG A 68 -10.51 4.48 -4.74
N ALA A 69 -11.21 3.54 -5.36
CA ALA A 69 -12.62 3.63 -5.68
C ALA A 69 -13.50 3.02 -4.57
N PRO A 70 -14.71 3.54 -4.33
CA PRO A 70 -15.71 2.83 -3.53
C PRO A 70 -16.15 1.55 -4.23
N GLY A 71 -16.38 0.48 -3.47
CA GLY A 71 -17.02 -0.75 -3.97
C GLY A 71 -16.29 -2.01 -3.54
N LEU A 72 -15.73 -2.72 -4.51
CA LEU A 72 -15.26 -4.11 -4.37
C LEU A 72 -14.23 -4.30 -3.23
N TYR A 73 -13.40 -3.30 -2.99
CA TYR A 73 -12.30 -3.36 -2.02
C TYR A 73 -12.62 -2.73 -0.65
N ASP A 74 -13.90 -2.38 -0.39
CA ASP A 74 -14.31 -1.76 0.88
C ASP A 74 -13.99 -2.63 2.10
N THR A 75 -14.01 -3.95 1.96
CA THR A 75 -13.65 -4.88 3.03
C THR A 75 -12.17 -4.79 3.40
N VAL A 76 -11.28 -4.57 2.41
CA VAL A 76 -9.85 -4.37 2.67
C VAL A 76 -9.61 -3.02 3.35
N ILE A 77 -10.31 -1.98 2.91
CA ILE A 77 -10.28 -0.67 3.58
C ILE A 77 -10.75 -0.82 5.04
N ASP A 78 -11.81 -1.61 5.28
CA ASP A 78 -12.29 -1.86 6.64
C ASP A 78 -11.26 -2.59 7.51
N THR A 79 -10.48 -3.50 6.91
CA THR A 79 -9.36 -4.17 7.59
C THR A 79 -8.27 -3.18 7.97
N PHE A 80 -7.93 -2.19 7.14
CA PHE A 80 -6.98 -1.14 7.50
C PHE A 80 -7.44 -0.33 8.71
N VAL A 81 -8.71 0.06 8.71
CA VAL A 81 -9.32 0.77 9.83
C VAL A 81 -9.24 -0.08 11.11
N ALA A 82 -9.60 -1.37 11.01
CA ALA A 82 -9.58 -2.31 12.13
C ALA A 82 -8.18 -2.50 12.74
N LEU A 83 -7.18 -2.74 11.88
CA LEU A 83 -5.79 -3.00 12.30
C LEU A 83 -5.20 -1.80 13.01
N VAL A 84 -5.44 -0.60 12.50
CA VAL A 84 -4.90 0.64 13.05
C VAL A 84 -5.57 1.01 14.37
N GLN A 85 -6.88 0.82 14.46
CA GLN A 85 -7.62 1.10 15.70
C GLN A 85 -7.42 0.00 16.76
N GLY A 86 -6.83 -1.15 16.38
CA GLY A 86 -6.77 -2.32 17.24
C GLY A 86 -8.16 -2.84 17.62
N LEU A 87 -9.18 -2.56 16.79
CA LEU A 87 -10.58 -2.87 17.06
C LEU A 87 -11.20 -3.61 15.88
N PRO A 88 -11.16 -4.96 15.87
CA PRO A 88 -11.71 -5.75 14.76
C PRO A 88 -13.23 -5.60 14.60
N THR A 89 -13.94 -5.21 15.65
CA THR A 89 -15.40 -5.06 15.68
C THR A 89 -15.89 -3.62 15.43
N TRP A 90 -15.02 -2.69 15.03
CA TRP A 90 -15.33 -1.26 14.87
C TRP A 90 -16.56 -1.01 13.98
N ARG A 91 -16.75 -1.85 12.96
CA ARG A 91 -17.88 -1.76 12.03
C ARG A 91 -19.24 -2.05 12.67
N THR A 92 -19.26 -2.79 13.77
CA THR A 92 -20.50 -3.10 14.52
C THR A 92 -20.82 -2.04 15.58
N THR A 93 -19.84 -1.24 15.96
CA THR A 93 -19.98 -0.23 17.02
C THR A 93 -20.25 1.16 16.46
N ASP A 94 -19.78 1.42 15.24
CA ASP A 94 -19.90 2.71 14.59
C ASP A 94 -21.17 2.80 13.72
N ASP A 95 -21.71 4.00 13.62
CA ASP A 95 -22.80 4.30 12.70
C ASP A 95 -22.31 4.36 11.24
N VAL A 96 -23.27 4.35 10.31
CA VAL A 96 -23.00 4.33 8.87
C VAL A 96 -22.19 5.55 8.41
N GLU A 97 -22.46 6.74 8.96
CA GLU A 97 -21.76 7.96 8.57
C GLU A 97 -20.30 7.91 9.00
N THR A 98 -20.04 7.46 10.23
CA THR A 98 -18.69 7.22 10.74
C THR A 98 -17.92 6.20 9.89
N ILE A 99 -18.57 5.10 9.48
CA ILE A 99 -17.98 4.10 8.60
C ILE A 99 -17.59 4.71 7.24
N VAL A 100 -18.50 5.47 6.63
CA VAL A 100 -18.24 6.14 5.34
C VAL A 100 -17.08 7.12 5.44
N ASN A 101 -17.03 7.91 6.52
CA ASN A 101 -15.96 8.89 6.74
C ASN A 101 -14.60 8.21 6.96
N LYS A 102 -14.52 7.18 7.81
CA LYS A 102 -13.28 6.40 8.02
C LYS A 102 -12.76 5.78 6.72
N ARG A 103 -13.65 5.23 5.88
CA ARG A 103 -13.25 4.72 4.56
C ARG A 103 -12.77 5.82 3.63
N ARG A 104 -13.39 7.01 3.67
CA ARG A 104 -12.97 8.17 2.87
C ARG A 104 -11.58 8.63 3.27
N GLU A 105 -11.31 8.74 4.56
CA GLU A 105 -9.99 9.10 5.10
C GLU A 105 -8.90 8.14 4.63
N VAL A 106 -9.13 6.83 4.77
CA VAL A 106 -8.16 5.83 4.32
C VAL A 106 -7.93 5.93 2.80
N ARG A 107 -8.99 6.04 2.00
CA ARG A 107 -8.84 6.20 0.54
C ARG A 107 -8.09 7.47 0.17
N GLU A 108 -8.27 8.55 0.93
CA GLU A 108 -7.55 9.79 0.70
C GLU A 108 -6.06 9.65 1.02
N LEU A 109 -5.71 8.99 2.13
CA LEU A 109 -4.31 8.64 2.42
C LEU A 109 -3.69 7.80 1.30
N LEU A 110 -4.41 6.80 0.79
CA LEU A 110 -3.96 5.95 -0.33
C LEU A 110 -3.78 6.73 -1.65
N ARG A 111 -4.46 7.87 -1.84
CA ARG A 111 -4.30 8.74 -3.00
C ARG A 111 -3.11 9.68 -2.83
N GLN A 112 -2.97 10.28 -1.65
CA GLN A 112 -1.90 11.24 -1.34
C GLN A 112 -0.54 10.56 -1.29
N HIS A 113 -0.53 9.30 -0.86
CA HIS A 113 0.69 8.51 -0.71
C HIS A 113 0.53 7.19 -1.47
N PRO A 114 0.67 7.16 -2.80
CA PRO A 114 0.74 5.90 -3.52
C PRO A 114 2.05 5.17 -3.20
N PRO A 115 2.07 3.83 -3.10
CA PRO A 115 3.32 3.10 -2.97
C PRO A 115 4.09 3.15 -4.30
N ASN A 116 5.41 3.13 -4.20
CA ASN A 116 6.33 2.90 -5.31
C ASN A 116 6.61 1.39 -5.41
N VAL A 117 6.22 0.78 -6.52
CA VAL A 117 6.52 -0.64 -6.76
C VAL A 117 7.90 -0.76 -7.40
N VAL A 118 8.74 -1.63 -6.85
CA VAL A 118 10.11 -1.84 -7.30
C VAL A 118 10.32 -3.31 -7.62
N LEU A 119 10.98 -3.60 -8.75
CA LEU A 119 11.42 -4.96 -9.06
C LEU A 119 12.75 -5.23 -8.35
N VAL A 120 12.90 -6.45 -7.87
CA VAL A 120 14.07 -6.86 -7.09
C VAL A 120 14.50 -8.25 -7.51
N SER A 121 15.75 -8.39 -7.91
CA SER A 121 16.37 -9.65 -8.26
C SER A 121 17.05 -10.30 -7.05
N GLY A 122 17.24 -11.63 -7.12
CA GLY A 122 17.90 -12.42 -6.08
C GLY A 122 17.02 -12.70 -4.86
N MET A 123 15.69 -12.63 -5.03
CA MET A 123 14.72 -12.91 -3.98
C MET A 123 14.36 -14.41 -3.93
N GLU A 124 15.29 -15.26 -3.49
CA GLU A 124 15.03 -16.69 -3.43
C GLU A 124 13.86 -17.03 -2.50
N GLY A 125 12.83 -17.69 -3.05
CA GLY A 125 11.66 -18.16 -2.30
C GLY A 125 10.68 -17.07 -1.85
N VAL A 126 10.85 -15.81 -2.27
CA VAL A 126 10.00 -14.69 -1.88
C VAL A 126 9.41 -14.02 -3.13
N TYR A 127 8.09 -13.90 -3.18
CA TYR A 127 7.38 -13.27 -4.29
C TYR A 127 7.37 -11.74 -4.22
N GLY A 128 7.38 -11.20 -3.01
CA GLY A 128 7.39 -9.77 -2.72
C GLY A 128 7.59 -9.49 -1.24
N TYR A 129 7.95 -8.26 -0.90
CA TYR A 129 8.06 -7.80 0.48
C TYR A 129 7.92 -6.27 0.58
N HIS A 130 7.40 -5.82 1.72
CA HIS A 130 7.39 -4.43 2.13
C HIS A 130 8.51 -4.20 3.17
N PRO A 131 9.54 -3.38 2.87
CA PRO A 131 10.65 -3.12 3.79
C PRO A 131 10.17 -2.42 5.07
N ARG A 132 10.62 -2.91 6.24
CA ARG A 132 10.24 -2.32 7.54
C ARG A 132 11.08 -1.11 7.94
N ARG A 133 11.89 -0.58 7.03
CA ARG A 133 12.78 0.57 7.28
C ARG A 133 12.01 1.87 7.09
N ALA A 134 12.21 2.81 8.02
CA ALA A 134 11.51 4.10 8.00
C ALA A 134 11.75 4.89 6.71
N SER A 135 12.94 4.84 6.10
CA SER A 135 13.22 5.53 4.82
C SER A 135 12.65 4.82 3.59
N LEU A 136 12.21 3.57 3.74
CA LEU A 136 11.72 2.72 2.64
C LEU A 136 10.23 2.41 2.74
N TRP A 137 9.52 3.03 3.67
CA TRP A 137 8.07 2.88 3.83
C TRP A 137 7.27 3.15 2.54
N PRO A 138 7.68 3.98 1.56
CA PRO A 138 6.89 4.16 0.35
C PRO A 138 6.99 2.97 -0.60
N PHE A 139 7.92 2.04 -0.40
CA PHE A 139 8.24 1.02 -1.40
C PHE A 139 7.55 -0.32 -1.13
N ILE A 140 7.08 -0.95 -2.21
CA ILE A 140 6.66 -2.35 -2.26
C ILE A 140 7.61 -3.05 -3.24
N CYS A 141 8.32 -4.06 -2.74
CA CYS A 141 9.29 -4.80 -3.53
C CYS A 141 8.64 -6.08 -4.08
N ILE A 142 8.82 -6.36 -5.36
CA ILE A 142 8.31 -7.56 -6.04
C ILE A 142 9.49 -8.25 -6.73
N SER A 143 9.52 -9.57 -6.69
CA SER A 143 10.61 -10.31 -7.34
C SER A 143 10.55 -10.16 -8.87
N ASP A 144 11.67 -9.77 -9.45
CA ASP A 144 11.85 -9.60 -10.89
C ASP A 144 11.71 -10.94 -11.63
N GLU A 145 12.19 -12.03 -11.02
CA GLU A 145 12.14 -13.38 -11.58
C GLU A 145 10.69 -13.86 -11.81
N TYR A 146 9.79 -13.60 -10.85
CA TYR A 146 8.38 -13.98 -11.00
C TYR A 146 7.64 -13.10 -12.01
N VAL A 147 8.03 -11.83 -12.12
CA VAL A 147 7.48 -10.92 -13.12
C VAL A 147 7.93 -11.34 -14.51
N ASP A 148 9.20 -11.70 -14.69
CA ASP A 148 9.71 -12.21 -15.96
C ASP A 148 9.06 -13.55 -16.35
N LEU A 149 8.79 -14.44 -15.38
CA LEU A 149 8.05 -15.68 -15.61
C LEU A 149 6.62 -15.41 -16.12
N TRP A 150 5.91 -14.47 -15.47
CA TRP A 150 4.58 -14.06 -15.90
C TRP A 150 4.60 -13.35 -17.25
N MET A 151 5.57 -12.47 -17.49
CA MET A 151 5.77 -11.78 -18.77
C MET A 151 5.98 -12.77 -19.91
N LYS A 152 6.79 -13.80 -19.68
CA LYS A 152 7.00 -14.88 -20.63
C LYS A 152 5.70 -15.64 -20.90
N ALA A 153 4.96 -16.00 -19.86
CA ALA A 153 3.67 -16.68 -20.02
C ALA A 153 2.66 -15.84 -20.81
N LYS A 154 2.59 -14.53 -20.53
CA LYS A 154 1.69 -13.59 -21.21
C LYS A 154 2.03 -13.40 -22.69
N LEU A 155 3.32 -13.36 -23.03
CA LEU A 155 3.78 -13.06 -24.40
C LEU A 155 3.93 -14.32 -25.26
N GLU A 156 4.27 -15.46 -24.66
CA GLU A 156 4.71 -16.66 -25.39
C GLU A 156 3.84 -17.91 -25.12
N ALA A 157 3.04 -17.94 -24.05
CA ALA A 157 2.35 -19.16 -23.60
C ALA A 157 0.82 -19.13 -23.80
N SER A 158 0.20 -20.29 -23.58
CA SER A 158 -1.26 -20.43 -23.60
C SER A 158 -1.90 -19.81 -22.34
N GLU A 159 -3.14 -19.35 -22.45
CA GLU A 159 -3.93 -18.73 -21.37
C GLU A 159 -3.97 -19.57 -20.07
N ALA A 160 -3.76 -20.89 -20.17
CA ALA A 160 -3.70 -21.82 -19.03
C ALA A 160 -2.53 -21.55 -18.06
N ASP A 161 -1.41 -20.99 -18.53
CA ASP A 161 -0.25 -20.66 -17.68
C ASP A 161 -0.25 -19.20 -17.20
N GLU A 162 -0.87 -18.29 -17.96
CA GLU A 162 -0.97 -16.88 -17.59
C GLU A 162 -1.88 -16.66 -16.37
N LEU A 163 -3.03 -17.36 -16.33
CA LEU A 163 -4.03 -17.15 -15.29
C LEU A 163 -3.51 -17.46 -13.87
N PRO A 164 -2.86 -18.63 -13.62
CA PRO A 164 -2.29 -18.92 -12.31
C PRO A 164 -1.22 -17.90 -11.90
N LEU A 165 -0.33 -17.50 -12.81
CA LEU A 165 0.73 -16.53 -12.50
C LEU A 165 0.16 -15.14 -12.22
N THR A 166 -0.89 -14.73 -12.93
CA THR A 166 -1.61 -13.49 -12.65
C THR A 166 -2.25 -13.51 -11.27
N ALA A 167 -2.86 -14.63 -10.88
CA ALA A 167 -3.46 -14.79 -9.55
C ALA A 167 -2.41 -14.73 -8.44
N VAL A 168 -1.26 -15.39 -8.62
CA VAL A 168 -0.14 -15.33 -7.66
C VAL A 168 0.36 -13.90 -7.51
N LEU A 169 0.65 -13.21 -8.61
CA LEU A 169 1.13 -11.81 -8.56
C LEU A 169 0.12 -10.89 -7.87
N ARG A 170 -1.18 -11.00 -8.18
CA ARG A 170 -2.22 -10.21 -7.50
C ARG A 170 -2.30 -10.50 -6.00
N ALA A 171 -2.23 -11.77 -5.60
CA ALA A 171 -2.23 -12.15 -4.19
C ALA A 171 -0.99 -11.63 -3.45
N THR A 172 0.19 -11.68 -4.09
CA THR A 172 1.42 -11.07 -3.56
C THR A 172 1.25 -9.57 -3.38
N PHE A 173 0.66 -8.88 -4.38
CA PHE A 173 0.36 -7.46 -4.26
C PHE A 173 -0.60 -7.16 -3.13
N ASP A 174 -1.72 -7.88 -3.02
CA ASP A 174 -2.69 -7.67 -1.94
C ASP A 174 -2.04 -7.80 -0.56
N HIS A 175 -1.18 -8.82 -0.40
CA HIS A 175 -0.46 -9.05 0.84
C HIS A 175 0.53 -7.93 1.18
N GLU A 176 1.29 -7.45 0.20
CA GLU A 176 2.27 -6.38 0.45
C GLU A 176 1.65 -4.98 0.51
N ILE A 177 0.58 -4.71 -0.25
CA ILE A 177 -0.27 -3.53 -0.08
C ILE A 177 -0.87 -3.52 1.32
N ALA A 178 -1.28 -4.68 1.85
CA ALA A 178 -1.83 -4.72 3.18
C ALA A 178 -0.79 -4.33 4.25
N ARG A 179 0.44 -4.84 4.12
CA ARG A 179 1.56 -4.46 5.00
C ARG A 179 1.90 -2.99 4.88
N TRP A 180 2.02 -2.50 3.66
CA TRP A 180 2.30 -1.10 3.38
C TRP A 180 1.19 -0.18 3.90
N GLY A 181 -0.09 -0.54 3.70
CA GLY A 181 -1.25 0.21 4.18
C GLY A 181 -1.30 0.29 5.70
N VAL A 182 -0.94 -0.78 6.41
CA VAL A 182 -0.77 -0.75 7.87
C VAL A 182 0.32 0.23 8.29
N THR A 183 1.47 0.24 7.59
CA THR A 183 2.54 1.21 7.83
C THR A 183 2.05 2.65 7.61
N LEU A 184 1.43 2.93 6.47
CA LEU A 184 0.93 4.26 6.11
C LEU A 184 -0.09 4.77 7.12
N VAL A 185 -1.14 3.99 7.39
CA VAL A 185 -2.22 4.40 8.29
C VAL A 185 -1.73 4.41 9.74
N GLY A 186 -0.85 3.48 10.13
CA GLY A 186 -0.20 3.46 11.44
C GLY A 186 0.64 4.72 11.70
N ILE A 187 1.43 5.16 10.72
CA ILE A 187 2.18 6.43 10.78
C ILE A 187 1.22 7.61 10.96
N ALA A 188 0.18 7.71 10.12
CA ALA A 188 -0.79 8.80 10.19
C ALA A 188 -1.48 8.88 11.56
N TYR A 189 -1.88 7.74 12.14
CA TYR A 189 -2.51 7.68 13.46
C TYR A 189 -1.52 7.95 14.60
N ALA A 190 -0.27 7.50 14.50
CA ALA A 190 0.76 7.81 15.49
C ALA A 190 1.04 9.31 15.56
N VAL A 191 1.13 9.97 14.40
CA VAL A 191 1.24 11.43 14.31
C VAL A 191 0.02 12.10 14.97
N LYS A 192 -1.20 11.65 14.64
CA LYS A 192 -2.45 12.17 15.24
C LYS A 192 -2.47 12.03 16.77
N LYS A 193 -2.05 10.88 17.30
CA LYS A 193 -2.02 10.62 18.75
C LYS A 193 -0.98 11.47 19.48
N ASN A 194 0.16 11.75 18.85
CA ASN A 194 1.20 12.59 19.44
C ASN A 194 0.80 14.07 19.42
N LEU A 195 0.11 14.54 18.37
CA LEU A 195 -0.44 15.90 18.35
C LEU A 195 -1.48 16.12 19.46
N LEU A 196 -2.33 15.13 19.74
CA LEU A 196 -3.33 15.17 20.81
C LEU A 196 -2.77 15.03 22.24
N ARG A 197 -1.45 14.84 22.40
CA ARG A 197 -0.78 14.74 23.71
C ARG A 197 0.00 16.01 24.09
N VAL A 198 0.10 16.96 23.17
CA VAL A 198 0.87 18.20 23.34
C VAL A 198 -0.05 19.38 23.73
N GLU A 199 -1.35 19.14 23.88
CA GLU A 199 -2.34 20.05 24.48
C GLU A 199 -2.65 19.66 25.93
#